data_AF-A0A356X020-F1
#
_entry.id   AF-A0A356X020-F1
#
_cell.length_a   1.000
_cell.length_b   1.000
_cell.length_c   1.000
_cell.angle_alpha   90.00
_cell.angle_beta   90.00
_cell.angle_gamma   90.00
#
_symmetry.space_group_name_H-M   'P 1'
#
loop_
_entity.id
_entity.type
_entity.pdbx_description
1 polymer ?
#
loop_
_entity_poly.entity_id
_entity_poly.type
_entity_poly.pdbx_seq_one_letter_code
_entity_poly.pdbx_strand_id
1 'polypeptide(L)'
;MAILQNLREKLLSKTGKKVAGNIGWLTFERGVRLGLGLVVGILVARYLGPSDYGKLNYVITFAIIIESITSLGLDNIIIKKIVALKDRQFEIINTSLSLRFFSSIILIPIGILLIHLLRDDYTINLLAYIILSSVVFRSIDVTDFWFQSYIDSK
;
A
#
# COMPACT_ATOMS: atom_id res chain seq x y z
N MET A 1 -40.71 9.46 -8.62
CA MET A 1 -41.05 8.16 -8.00
C MET A 1 -40.44 6.96 -8.72
N ALA A 2 -40.47 6.87 -10.05
CA ALA A 2 -39.92 5.73 -10.81
C ALA A 2 -38.43 5.42 -10.55
N ILE A 3 -37.59 6.43 -10.33
CA ILE A 3 -36.15 6.26 -10.05
C ILE A 3 -35.91 5.52 -8.73
N LEU A 4 -36.70 5.82 -7.69
CA LEU A 4 -36.59 5.17 -6.37
C LEU A 4 -37.07 3.71 -6.41
N GLN A 5 -38.07 3.40 -7.23
CA GLN A 5 -38.54 2.02 -7.43
C GLN A 5 -37.52 1.17 -8.19
N ASN A 6 -36.95 1.71 -9.28
CA ASN A 6 -35.89 1.02 -10.03
C ASN A 6 -34.63 0.77 -9.19
N LEU A 7 -34.25 1.72 -8.32
CA LEU A 7 -33.12 1.54 -7.41
C LEU A 7 -33.41 0.42 -6.39
N ARG A 8 -34.64 0.38 -5.86
CA ARG A 8 -35.08 -0.61 -4.87
C ARG A 8 -35.12 -2.02 -5.46
N GLU A 9 -35.62 -2.19 -6.69
CA GLU A 9 -35.59 -3.49 -7.38
C GLU A 9 -34.16 -3.97 -7.67
N LYS A 10 -33.29 -3.06 -8.12
CA LYS A 10 -31.89 -3.39 -8.41
C LYS A 10 -31.10 -3.77 -7.15
N LEU A 11 -31.38 -3.13 -6.01
CA LEU A 11 -30.81 -3.45 -4.70
C LEU A 11 -31.35 -4.75 -4.09
N LEU A 12 -32.64 -5.05 -4.30
CA LEU A 12 -33.27 -6.30 -3.81
C LEU A 12 -33.01 -7.51 -4.71
N SER A 13 -32.52 -7.29 -5.93
CA SER A 13 -32.05 -8.35 -6.83
C SER A 13 -30.92 -9.18 -6.18
N LYS A 14 -30.77 -10.43 -6.63
CA LYS A 14 -29.72 -11.34 -6.15
C LYS A 14 -28.31 -10.72 -6.28
N THR A 15 -28.10 -9.91 -7.32
CA THR A 15 -26.88 -9.12 -7.55
C THR A 15 -26.72 -7.99 -6.54
N GLY A 16 -27.78 -7.23 -6.26
CA GLY A 16 -27.76 -6.13 -5.29
C GLY A 16 -27.42 -6.58 -3.86
N LYS A 17 -28.00 -7.71 -3.42
CA LYS A 17 -27.66 -8.32 -2.11
C LYS A 17 -26.20 -8.78 -2.05
N LYS A 18 -25.65 -9.36 -3.12
CA LYS A 18 -24.25 -9.80 -3.19
C LYS A 18 -23.28 -8.61 -3.15
N VAL A 19 -23.57 -7.55 -3.89
CA VAL A 19 -22.78 -6.31 -3.88
C VAL A 19 -22.82 -5.64 -2.50
N ALA A 20 -24.00 -5.54 -1.88
CA ALA A 20 -24.13 -4.97 -0.53
C ALA A 20 -23.35 -5.78 0.52
N GLY A 21 -23.38 -7.11 0.44
CA GLY A 21 -22.57 -7.99 1.29
C GLY A 21 -21.06 -7.78 1.11
N ASN A 22 -20.59 -7.69 -0.13
CA ASN A 22 -19.18 -7.43 -0.44
C ASN A 22 -18.72 -6.06 0.07
N ILE A 23 -19.52 -5.01 -0.15
CA ILE A 23 -19.22 -3.68 0.38
C ILE A 23 -19.16 -3.71 1.90
N GLY A 24 -20.17 -4.32 2.55
CA GLY A 24 -20.20 -4.46 4.01
C GLY A 24 -18.97 -5.18 4.55
N TRP A 25 -18.56 -6.27 3.91
CA TRP A 25 -17.36 -7.02 4.27
C TRP A 25 -16.07 -6.18 4.11
N LEU A 26 -15.87 -5.53 2.97
CA LEU A 26 -14.70 -4.68 2.71
C LEU A 26 -14.64 -3.49 3.67
N THR A 27 -15.78 -2.86 3.95
CA THR A 27 -15.84 -1.76 4.92
C THR A 27 -15.52 -2.24 6.33
N PHE A 28 -16.06 -3.39 6.74
CA PHE A 28 -15.76 -3.96 8.05
C PHE A 28 -14.27 -4.31 8.19
N GLU A 29 -13.69 -4.98 7.19
CA GLU A 29 -12.26 -5.32 7.17
C GLU A 29 -11.38 -4.06 7.30
N ARG A 30 -11.69 -3.01 6.52
CA ARG A 30 -10.97 -1.73 6.60
C ARG A 30 -11.13 -1.07 7.97
N GLY A 31 -12.33 -1.08 8.55
CA GLY A 31 -12.60 -0.55 9.88
C GLY A 31 -11.82 -1.27 10.97
N VAL A 32 -11.81 -2.61 10.94
CA VAL A 32 -11.03 -3.44 11.87
C VAL A 32 -9.53 -3.16 11.72
N ARG A 33 -9.02 -3.09 10.49
CA ARG A 33 -7.60 -2.79 10.23
C ARG A 33 -7.18 -1.44 10.79
N LEU A 34 -7.99 -0.40 10.61
CA LEU A 34 -7.75 0.92 11.18
C LEU A 34 -7.79 0.91 12.71
N GLY A 35 -8.81 0.25 13.29
CA GLY A 35 -8.94 0.12 14.74
C GLY A 35 -7.76 -0.61 15.38
N LEU A 36 -7.34 -1.74 14.80
CA LEU A 36 -6.18 -2.49 15.25
C LEU A 36 -4.89 -1.69 15.10
N GLY A 37 -4.71 -0.99 13.98
CA GLY A 37 -3.55 -0.12 13.76
C GLY A 37 -3.44 0.96 14.82
N LEU A 38 -4.57 1.57 15.20
CA LEU A 38 -4.62 2.57 16.28
C LEU A 38 -4.28 1.96 17.64
N VAL A 39 -4.87 0.81 18.01
CA VAL A 39 -4.59 0.14 19.29
C VAL A 39 -3.12 -0.25 19.39
N VAL A 40 -2.57 -0.89 18.35
CA VAL A 40 -1.14 -1.25 18.30
C VAL A 40 -0.27 0.00 18.38
N GLY A 41 -0.62 1.06 17.65
CA GLY A 41 0.08 2.34 17.72
C GLY A 41 0.15 2.92 19.12
N ILE A 42 -0.98 2.94 19.85
CA ILE A 42 -1.06 3.39 21.25
C ILE A 42 -0.20 2.51 22.16
N LEU A 43 -0.29 1.18 22.02
CA LEU A 43 0.48 0.26 22.86
C LEU A 43 1.99 0.42 22.65
N VAL A 44 2.43 0.54 21.39
CA VAL A 44 3.84 0.77 21.04
C VAL A 44 4.30 2.13 21.57
N ALA A 45 3.51 3.19 21.43
CA ALA A 45 3.82 4.50 21.98
C ALA A 45 3.94 4.50 23.51
N ARG A 46 3.06 3.74 24.19
CA ARG A 46 3.11 3.58 25.64
C ARG A 46 4.33 2.78 26.10
N TYR A 47 4.71 1.74 25.36
CA TYR A 47 5.84 0.89 25.69
C TYR A 47 7.19 1.58 25.45
N LEU A 48 7.34 2.24 24.30
CA LEU A 48 8.57 2.96 23.92
C LEU A 48 8.70 4.32 24.61
N GLY A 49 7.58 4.91 25.01
CA GLY A 49 7.53 6.30 25.44
C GLY A 49 7.67 7.29 24.28
N PRO A 50 7.48 8.60 24.54
CA PRO A 50 7.37 9.62 23.50
C PRO A 50 8.66 9.86 22.70
N SER A 51 9.83 9.70 23.33
CA SER A 51 11.13 9.89 22.68
C SER A 51 11.37 8.85 21.59
N ASP A 52 11.37 7.57 21.95
CA ASP A 52 11.69 6.48 21.02
C ASP A 52 10.56 6.25 20.01
N TYR A 53 9.30 6.45 20.41
CA TYR A 53 8.18 6.48 19.48
C TYR A 53 8.31 7.62 18.46
N GLY A 54 8.84 8.78 18.86
CA GLY A 54 9.16 9.88 17.96
C GLY A 54 10.25 9.53 16.94
N LYS A 55 11.32 8.87 17.39
CA LYS A 55 12.39 8.36 16.51
C LYS A 55 11.86 7.34 15.50
N LEU A 56 11.03 6.40 15.96
CA LEU A 56 10.39 5.41 15.11
C LEU A 56 9.51 6.07 14.04
N ASN A 57 8.62 6.98 14.43
CA ASN A 57 7.75 7.67 13.48
C ASN A 57 8.51 8.57 12.51
N TYR A 58 9.61 9.18 12.96
CA TYR A 58 10.49 9.95 12.07
C TYR A 58 10.95 9.08 10.90
N VAL A 59 11.53 7.91 11.19
CA VAL A 59 12.01 7.00 10.14
C VAL A 59 10.87 6.43 9.29
N ILE A 60 9.75 6.04 9.90
CA ILE A 60 8.55 5.55 9.18
C ILE A 60 8.06 6.60 8.17
N THR A 61 8.04 7.88 8.55
CA THR A 61 7.61 8.97 7.66
C THR A 61 8.52 9.07 6.43
N PHE A 62 9.83 8.98 6.60
CA PHE A 62 10.77 8.93 5.48
C PHE A 62 10.56 7.68 4.62
N ALA A 63 10.32 6.52 5.23
CA ALA A 63 10.04 5.29 4.49
C ALA A 63 8.79 5.43 3.61
N ILE A 64 7.71 6.04 4.11
CA ILE A 64 6.48 6.31 3.33
C ILE A 64 6.76 7.24 2.13
N ILE A 65 7.57 8.28 2.33
CA ILE A 65 7.96 9.19 1.25
C ILE A 65 8.76 8.44 0.18
N ILE A 66 9.76 7.66 0.59
CA ILE A 66 10.58 6.87 -0.33
C ILE A 66 9.72 5.84 -1.07
N GLU A 67 8.85 5.12 -0.37
CA GLU A 67 7.91 4.14 -0.95
C GLU A 67 7.00 4.77 -2.02
N SER A 68 6.50 5.98 -1.76
CA SER A 68 5.68 6.71 -2.74
C SER A 68 6.45 6.99 -4.03
N ILE A 69 7.75 7.31 -3.92
CA ILE A 69 8.61 7.59 -5.09
C ILE A 69 9.03 6.28 -5.78
N THR A 70 9.35 5.21 -5.04
CA THR A 70 9.74 3.91 -5.63
C THR A 70 8.59 3.21 -6.35
N SER A 71 7.33 3.52 -5.99
CA SER A 71 6.17 3.08 -6.77
C SER A 71 6.15 3.65 -8.20
N LEU A 72 6.84 4.78 -8.43
CA LEU A 72 6.86 5.54 -9.68
C LEU A 72 5.46 5.93 -10.20
N GLY A 73 4.42 5.87 -9.34
CA GLY A 73 3.03 6.07 -9.73
C GLY A 73 2.47 4.97 -10.64
N LEU A 74 3.14 3.81 -10.73
CA LEU A 74 2.80 2.76 -11.68
C LEU A 74 1.56 1.96 -11.30
N ASP A 75 1.14 1.95 -10.03
CA ASP A 75 0.08 1.07 -9.51
C ASP A 75 -1.21 1.15 -10.35
N ASN A 76 -1.71 2.36 -10.59
CA ASN A 76 -2.91 2.59 -11.41
C ASN A 76 -2.68 2.31 -12.91
N ILE A 77 -1.45 2.46 -13.39
CA ILE A 77 -1.08 2.22 -14.80
C ILE A 77 -1.05 0.71 -15.06
N ILE A 78 -0.48 -0.07 -14.13
CA ILE A 78 -0.38 -1.53 -14.20
C ILE A 78 -1.77 -2.13 -14.33
N ILE A 79 -2.70 -1.78 -13.43
CA ILE A 79 -4.07 -2.30 -13.45
C ILE A 79 -4.74 -2.01 -14.81
N LYS A 80 -4.68 -0.76 -15.27
CA LYS A 80 -5.28 -0.36 -16.56
C LYS A 80 -4.67 -1.12 -17.74
N LYS A 81 -3.34 -1.27 -17.78
CA LYS A 81 -2.65 -1.97 -18.86
C LYS A 81 -2.93 -3.47 -18.87
N ILE A 82 -2.96 -4.11 -17.70
CA ILE A 82 -3.24 -5.56 -17.58
C ILE A 82 -4.67 -5.89 -18.05
N VAL A 83 -5.64 -5.02 -17.75
CA VAL A 83 -7.03 -5.18 -18.22
C VAL A 83 -7.14 -4.97 -19.74
N ALA A 84 -6.44 -3.98 -20.30
CA ALA A 84 -6.50 -3.65 -21.73
C ALA A 84 -5.70 -4.63 -22.62
N LEU A 85 -4.59 -5.18 -22.11
CA LEU A 85 -3.64 -6.00 -22.89
C LEU A 85 -3.44 -7.36 -22.21
N LYS A 86 -4.46 -8.22 -22.27
CA LYS A 86 -4.44 -9.55 -21.64
C LYS A 86 -3.33 -10.47 -22.16
N ASP A 87 -2.89 -10.29 -23.40
CA ASP A 87 -1.83 -11.12 -23.99
C ASP A 87 -0.42 -10.73 -23.54
N ARG A 88 -0.24 -9.53 -22.96
CA ARG A 88 1.06 -8.99 -22.54
C ARG A 88 1.20 -8.79 -21.03
N GLN A 89 0.37 -9.47 -20.24
CA GLN A 89 0.36 -9.29 -18.77
C GLN A 89 1.71 -9.61 -18.13
N PHE A 90 2.35 -10.70 -18.54
CA PHE A 90 3.67 -11.09 -18.04
C PHE A 90 4.75 -10.02 -18.33
N GLU A 91 4.73 -9.43 -19.53
CA GLU A 91 5.65 -8.35 -19.89
C GLU A 91 5.43 -7.12 -19.00
N ILE A 92 4.17 -6.71 -18.80
CA ILE A 92 3.81 -5.57 -17.95
C ILE A 92 4.28 -5.79 -16.51
N ILE A 93 3.99 -6.96 -15.93
CA ILE A 93 4.38 -7.30 -14.55
C ILE A 93 5.90 -7.28 -14.39
N ASN A 94 6.63 -7.94 -15.30
CA ASN A 94 8.09 -8.04 -15.21
C ASN A 94 8.77 -6.67 -15.36
N THR A 95 8.31 -5.85 -16.31
CA THR A 95 8.85 -4.49 -16.49
C THR A 95 8.55 -3.63 -15.26
N SER A 96 7.32 -3.66 -14.74
CA SER A 96 6.95 -2.88 -13.56
C SER A 96 7.67 -3.33 -12.29
N LEU A 97 7.83 -4.64 -12.09
CA LEU A 97 8.61 -5.21 -10.99
C LEU A 97 10.07 -4.75 -11.06
N SER A 98 10.67 -4.83 -12.25
CA SER A 98 12.06 -4.39 -12.47
C SER A 98 12.22 -2.90 -12.17
N LEU A 99 11.31 -2.06 -12.67
CA LEU A 99 11.33 -0.61 -12.44
C LEU A 99 11.22 -0.26 -10.94
N ARG A 100 10.32 -0.91 -10.21
CA ARG A 100 10.16 -0.71 -8.75
C ARG A 100 11.38 -1.22 -7.97
N PHE A 101 11.95 -2.34 -8.39
CA PHE A 101 13.14 -2.91 -7.75
C PHE A 101 14.37 -1.98 -7.91
N PHE A 102 14.67 -1.55 -9.14
CA PHE A 102 15.80 -0.66 -9.39
C PHE A 102 15.61 0.73 -8.78
N SER A 103 14.41 1.30 -8.83
CA SER A 103 14.13 2.58 -8.16
C SER A 103 14.31 2.46 -6.64
N SER A 104 13.90 1.34 -6.03
CA SER A 104 14.14 1.08 -4.60
C SER A 104 15.62 0.99 -4.27
N ILE A 105 16.41 0.27 -5.07
CA ILE A 105 17.87 0.18 -4.89
C ILE A 105 18.54 1.55 -4.95
N ILE A 106 18.05 2.46 -5.78
CA ILE A 106 18.61 3.81 -5.90
C ILE A 106 18.14 4.73 -4.76
N LEU A 107 16.84 4.71 -4.45
CA LEU A 107 16.23 5.67 -3.52
C LEU A 107 16.48 5.33 -2.05
N ILE A 108 16.64 4.06 -1.69
CA ILE A 108 16.91 3.65 -0.31
C ILE A 108 18.23 4.23 0.22
N PRO A 109 19.39 4.07 -0.47
CA PRO A 109 20.63 4.71 -0.05
C PRO A 109 20.52 6.24 0.06
N ILE A 110 19.79 6.88 -0.86
CA ILE A 110 19.53 8.33 -0.82
C ILE A 110 18.73 8.68 0.45
N GLY A 111 17.68 7.93 0.76
CA GLY A 111 16.88 8.13 1.96
C GLY A 111 17.68 7.94 3.25
N ILE A 112 18.52 6.90 3.32
CA ILE A 112 19.42 6.66 4.46
C ILE A 112 20.42 7.80 4.61
N LEU A 113 21.05 8.23 3.50
CA LEU A 113 22.00 9.33 3.51
C LEU A 113 21.34 10.64 3.97
N LEU A 114 20.13 10.95 3.49
CA LEU A 114 19.38 12.13 3.91
C LEU A 114 19.06 12.10 5.41
N ILE A 115 18.61 10.95 5.93
CA ILE A 115 18.35 10.80 7.36
C ILE A 115 19.63 11.03 8.18
N HIS A 116 20.74 10.43 7.75
CA HIS A 116 22.02 10.55 8.43
C HIS A 116 22.52 12.01 8.45
N LEU A 117 22.36 12.76 7.35
CA LEU A 117 22.74 14.17 7.25
C LEU A 117 21.82 15.08 8.09
N LEU A 118 20.53 14.79 8.16
CA LEU A 118 19.56 15.60 8.90
C LEU A 118 19.63 15.36 10.41
N ARG A 119 19.95 14.13 10.83
CA ARG A 119 19.97 13.75 12.23
C ARG A 119 20.96 12.63 12.51
N ASP A 120 22.09 13.01 13.10
CA ASP A 120 23.10 12.07 13.55
C ASP A 120 22.75 11.47 14.93
N ASP A 121 21.83 10.51 14.92
CA ASP A 121 21.44 9.71 16.10
C ASP A 121 21.57 8.23 15.76
N TYR A 122 22.34 7.49 16.56
CA TYR A 122 22.62 6.07 16.32
C TYR A 122 21.35 5.23 16.20
N THR A 123 20.35 5.46 17.06
CA THR A 123 19.09 4.72 17.04
C THR A 123 18.29 5.03 15.78
N ILE A 124 18.22 6.30 15.36
CA ILE A 124 17.54 6.70 14.12
C ILE A 124 18.20 6.07 12.91
N ASN A 125 19.53 6.10 12.84
CA ASN A 125 20.29 5.51 11.74
C ASN A 125 20.07 3.99 11.68
N LEU A 126 20.10 3.30 12.83
CA LEU A 126 19.82 1.86 12.89
C LEU A 126 18.38 1.54 12.42
N LEU A 127 17.40 2.31 12.89
CA LEU A 127 16.01 2.18 12.42
C LEU A 127 15.89 2.44 10.92
N ALA A 128 16.63 3.41 10.39
CA ALA A 128 16.63 3.73 8.96
C ALA A 128 17.13 2.55 8.12
N TYR A 129 18.24 1.91 8.51
CA TYR A 129 18.73 0.72 7.81
C TYR A 129 17.70 -0.42 7.81
N ILE A 130 17.03 -0.66 8.94
CA ILE A 130 16.05 -1.74 9.06
C ILE A 130 14.77 -1.42 8.27
N ILE A 131 14.20 -0.24 8.45
CA ILE A 131 12.90 0.10 7.87
C ILE A 131 13.03 0.41 6.37
N LEU A 132 14.02 1.21 5.94
CA LEU A 132 14.13 1.54 4.52
C LEU A 132 14.55 0.33 3.67
N SER A 133 15.37 -0.60 4.19
CA SER A 133 15.70 -1.83 3.44
C SER A 133 14.46 -2.69 3.17
N SER A 134 13.45 -2.64 4.05
CA SER A 134 12.18 -3.33 3.86
C SER A 134 11.40 -2.85 2.62
N VAL A 135 11.65 -1.62 2.16
CA VAL A 135 10.97 -1.02 1.00
C VAL A 135 11.27 -1.77 -0.29
N VAL A 136 12.42 -2.44 -0.42
CA VAL A 136 12.73 -3.26 -1.60
C VAL A 136 11.66 -4.34 -1.82
N PHE A 137 11.20 -4.96 -0.73
CA PHE A 137 10.23 -6.05 -0.78
C PHE A 137 8.83 -5.59 -1.21
N ARG A 138 8.50 -4.30 -1.06
CA ARG A 138 7.25 -3.72 -1.58
C ARG A 138 7.10 -3.85 -3.09
N SER A 139 8.20 -4.06 -3.82
CA SER A 139 8.14 -4.30 -5.27
C SER A 139 7.32 -5.55 -5.62
N ILE A 140 7.19 -6.52 -4.70
CA ILE A 140 6.44 -7.77 -4.90
C ILE A 140 4.93 -7.52 -5.04
N ASP A 141 4.41 -6.43 -4.46
CA ASP A 141 3.00 -6.03 -4.49
C ASP A 141 2.45 -5.86 -5.93
N VAL A 142 3.31 -5.73 -6.94
CA VAL A 142 2.92 -5.74 -8.37
C VAL A 142 2.14 -7.01 -8.74
N THR A 143 2.44 -8.13 -8.08
CA THR A 143 1.78 -9.42 -8.33
C THR A 143 0.32 -9.39 -7.88
N ASP A 144 0.01 -8.65 -6.82
CA ASP A 144 -1.37 -8.51 -6.34
C ASP A 144 -2.24 -7.73 -7.32
N PHE A 145 -1.66 -6.76 -8.05
CA PHE A 145 -2.38 -6.05 -9.11
C PHE A 145 -2.79 -6.96 -10.26
N TRP A 146 -1.99 -8.00 -10.57
CA TRP A 146 -2.40 -9.01 -11.53
C TRP A 146 -3.61 -9.80 -11.03
N PHE A 147 -3.59 -10.26 -9.78
CA PHE A 147 -4.74 -10.95 -9.19
C PHE A 147 -6.00 -10.10 -9.16
N GLN A 148 -5.89 -8.82 -8.79
CA GLN A 148 -7.01 -7.87 -8.78
C GLN A 148 -7.60 -7.70 -10.18
N SER A 149 -6.77 -7.54 -11.21
CA SER A 149 -7.24 -7.38 -12.59
C SER A 149 -7.98 -8.62 -13.12
N TYR A 150 -7.62 -9.82 -12.66
CA TYR A 150 -8.25 -11.06 -13.08
C TYR A 150 -9.66 -11.22 -12.47
N ILE A 151 -9.82 -10.81 -11.21
CA ILE A 151 -11.10 -10.89 -10.49
C ILE A 151 -12.10 -9.84 -11.00
N ASP A 152 -11.65 -8.63 -11.33
CA ASP A 152 -12.50 -7.55 -11.85
C ASP A 152 -12.97 -7.77 -13.31
N SER A 153 -12.40 -8.75 -14.02
CA SER A 153 -12.79 -9.10 -15.40
C SER A 153 -13.92 -10.16 -15.50
N LYS A 154 -14.44 -10.67 -14.38
CA LYS A 154 -15.57 -11.63 -14.34
C LYS A 154 -16.85 -10.99 -13.82
#